data_AF-A0A353Q362-F1
#
_entry.id   AF-A0A353Q362-F1
#
_cell.length_a   1.000
_cell.length_b   1.000
_cell.length_c   1.000
_cell.angle_alpha   90.00
_cell.angle_beta   90.00
_cell.angle_gamma   90.00
#
_symmetry.space_group_name_H-M   'P 1'
#
loop_
_entity.id
_entity.type
_entity.pdbx_description
1 polymer ?
#
loop_
_entity_poly.entity_id
_entity_poly.type
_entity_poly.pdbx_seq_one_letter_code
_entity_poly.pdbx_strand_id
1 'polypeptide(L)'
;MLPIVDKPTIQYIVEEAVASGIEEILIITGRNKRAIEDHFDKSVELEMELEASGKKELLNTVRSISNLAEVYYIRQKEPKGLGDAILCAKTFVGNEPFAVMLGD
;
A
#
# COMPACT_ATOMS: atom_id res chain seq x y z
N MET A 1 6.35 -9.52 3.74
CA MET A 1 5.22 -8.82 4.39
C MET A 1 4.68 -9.75 5.44
N LEU A 2 4.37 -9.29 6.66
CA LEU A 2 3.85 -10.17 7.72
C LEU A 2 2.32 -10.21 7.65
N PRO A 3 1.68 -11.38 7.51
CA PRO A 3 0.24 -11.50 7.60
C PRO A 3 -0.22 -11.58 9.07
N ILE A 4 -1.34 -10.91 9.37
CA ILE A 4 -2.15 -11.15 10.55
C ILE A 4 -3.34 -11.99 10.07
N VAL A 5 -3.31 -13.29 10.40
CA VAL A 5 -4.20 -14.32 9.86
C VAL A 5 -3.99 -14.48 8.35
N ASP A 6 -4.75 -13.78 7.51
CA ASP A 6 -4.80 -13.90 6.06
C ASP A 6 -4.54 -12.57 5.32
N LYS A 7 -4.45 -11.45 6.06
CA LYS A 7 -4.25 -10.10 5.52
C LYS A 7 -2.93 -9.51 6.02
N PRO A 8 -2.10 -8.90 5.15
CA PRO A 8 -0.87 -8.26 5.60
C PRO A 8 -1.12 -7.04 6.48
N THR A 9 -0.26 -6.81 7.48
CA THR A 9 -0.37 -5.68 8.43
C THR A 9 -0.59 -4.34 7.73
N ILE A 10 0.16 -4.08 6.64
CA ILE A 10 0.07 -2.81 5.92
C ILE A 10 -1.31 -2.58 5.27
N GLN A 11 -2.04 -3.63 4.88
CA GLN A 11 -3.36 -3.46 4.31
C GLN A 11 -4.36 -2.92 5.34
N TYR A 12 -4.26 -3.34 6.61
CA TYR A 12 -5.10 -2.79 7.68
C TYR A 12 -4.88 -1.28 7.86
N ILE A 13 -3.63 -0.84 7.76
CA ILE A 13 -3.26 0.58 7.91
C ILE A 13 -3.82 1.40 6.76
N VAL A 14 -3.70 0.90 5.53
CA VAL A 14 -4.24 1.57 4.34
C VAL A 14 -5.78 1.59 4.41
N GLU A 15 -6.42 0.49 4.83
CA GLU A 15 -7.87 0.45 5.07
C GLU A 15 -8.33 1.47 6.12
N GLU A 16 -7.59 1.64 7.22
CA GLU A 16 -7.87 2.64 8.25
C GLU A 16 -7.72 4.07 7.73
N ALA A 17 -6.67 4.33 6.93
CA ALA A 17 -6.44 5.63 6.30
C ALA A 17 -7.62 6.01 5.39
N VAL A 18 -8.04 5.06 4.53
CA VAL A 18 -9.16 5.26 3.60
C VAL A 18 -10.48 5.42 4.34
N ALA A 19 -10.73 4.62 5.38
CA ALA A 19 -11.91 4.77 6.22
C ALA A 19 -11.96 6.13 6.95
N SER A 20 -10.80 6.78 7.11
CA SER A 20 -10.67 8.13 7.68
C SER A 20 -10.75 9.25 6.64
N GLY A 21 -10.96 8.92 5.36
CA GLY A 21 -11.09 9.89 4.26
C GLY A 21 -9.76 10.28 3.59
N ILE A 22 -8.67 9.52 3.80
CA ILE A 22 -7.41 9.73 3.08
C ILE A 22 -7.52 9.09 1.69
N GLU A 23 -7.36 9.90 0.65
CA GLU A 23 -7.47 9.46 -0.76
C GLU A 23 -6.10 9.09 -1.37
N GLU A 24 -5.05 9.81 -0.98
CA GLU A 24 -3.69 9.65 -1.50
C GLU A 24 -2.75 9.10 -0.41
N ILE A 25 -2.10 7.98 -0.70
CA ILE A 25 -1.23 7.30 0.25
C ILE A 25 0.18 7.20 -0.31
N LEU A 26 1.16 7.77 0.39
CA LEU A 26 2.57 7.62 0.04
C LEU A 26 3.24 6.57 0.94
N ILE A 27 3.71 5.50 0.32
CA ILE A 27 4.51 4.46 0.99
C ILE A 27 6.00 4.77 0.79
N ILE A 28 6.69 5.06 1.89
CA ILE A 28 8.16 5.15 1.90
C ILE A 28 8.74 3.75 2.01
N THR A 29 9.29 3.24 0.91
CA THR A 29 9.80 1.88 0.78
C THR A 29 11.32 1.82 0.92
N GLY A 30 11.85 0.62 1.21
CA GLY A 30 13.29 0.34 1.36
C GLY A 30 13.81 -0.69 0.36
N ARG A 31 15.00 -1.25 0.62
CA ARG A 31 15.50 -2.41 -0.15
C ARG A 31 14.62 -3.64 0.13
N ASN A 32 14.39 -4.45 -0.90
CA ASN A 32 13.69 -5.75 -0.82
C ASN A 32 12.23 -5.68 -0.35
N LYS A 33 11.52 -4.59 -0.68
CA LYS A 33 10.12 -4.37 -0.28
C LYS A 33 9.13 -4.39 -1.45
N ARG A 34 9.52 -4.90 -2.63
CA ARG A 34 8.67 -5.04 -3.83
C ARG A 34 7.32 -5.68 -3.56
N ALA A 35 7.26 -6.67 -2.67
CA ALA A 35 6.00 -7.31 -2.30
C ALA A 35 4.92 -6.32 -1.80
N ILE A 36 5.31 -5.17 -1.22
CA ILE A 36 4.35 -4.12 -0.82
C ILE A 36 3.76 -3.45 -2.07
N GLU A 37 4.60 -3.10 -3.04
CA GLU A 37 4.16 -2.52 -4.31
C GLU A 37 3.23 -3.50 -5.04
N ASP A 38 3.63 -4.76 -5.16
CA ASP A 38 2.86 -5.80 -5.85
C ASP A 38 1.49 -6.09 -5.19
N HIS A 39 1.34 -5.84 -3.88
CA HIS A 39 0.11 -6.13 -3.13
C HIS A 39 -1.00 -5.12 -3.39
N PHE A 40 -0.64 -3.85 -3.62
CA PHE A 40 -1.60 -2.79 -3.95
C PHE A 40 -1.68 -2.50 -5.45
N ASP A 41 -0.82 -3.12 -6.26
CA ASP A 41 -0.89 -3.04 -7.72
C ASP A 41 -1.89 -4.06 -8.29
N LYS A 42 -2.31 -3.83 -9.53
CA LYS A 42 -3.22 -4.71 -10.26
C LYS A 42 -2.51 -5.98 -10.73
N SER A 43 -2.87 -7.12 -10.14
CA SER A 43 -2.36 -8.44 -10.57
C SER A 43 -3.21 -9.03 -11.71
N VAL A 44 -2.87 -8.69 -12.95
CA VAL A 44 -3.61 -9.10 -14.15
C VAL A 44 -3.69 -10.62 -14.30
N GLU A 45 -2.58 -11.33 -14.08
CA GLU A 45 -2.53 -12.79 -14.20
C GLU A 45 -3.44 -13.48 -13.16
N LEU A 46 -3.39 -13.02 -11.90
CA LEU A 46 -4.22 -13.55 -10.83
C LEU A 46 -5.72 -13.28 -11.07
N GLU A 47 -6.07 -12.07 -11.53
CA GLU A 47 -7.45 -11.74 -11.85
C GLU A 47 -8.01 -12.63 -12.97
N MET A 48 -7.25 -12.85 -14.04
CA MET A 48 -7.65 -13.73 -15.14
C MET A 48 -7.83 -15.18 -14.66
N GLU A 49 -6.94 -15.68 -13.81
CA GLU A 49 -7.03 -17.04 -13.28
C GLU A 49 -8.27 -17.22 -12.38
N LEU A 50 -8.54 -16.26 -11.50
CA LEU A 50 -9.70 -16.28 -10.61
C LEU A 50 -11.02 -16.17 -11.39
N GLU A 51 -11.04 -15.33 -12.44
CA GLU A 51 -12.17 -15.19 -13.35
C GLU A 51 -12.44 -16.49 -14.13
N ALA A 52 -11.40 -17.08 -14.73
CA ALA A 52 -11.49 -18.35 -15.44
C ALA A 52 -11.93 -19.51 -14.52
N SER A 53 -11.49 -19.49 -13.26
CA SER A 53 -11.86 -20.48 -12.24
C SER A 53 -13.23 -20.23 -11.60
N GLY A 54 -13.94 -19.17 -11.97
CA GLY A 54 -15.26 -18.81 -11.41
C GLY A 54 -15.23 -18.37 -9.94
N LYS A 55 -14.06 -18.05 -9.38
CA LYS A 55 -13.86 -17.67 -7.97
C LYS A 55 -14.20 -16.19 -7.72
N LYS A 56 -15.46 -15.83 -7.93
CA LYS A 56 -15.93 -14.43 -7.93
C LYS A 56 -15.64 -13.66 -6.63
N GLU A 57 -15.81 -14.30 -5.47
CA GLU A 57 -15.55 -13.64 -4.18
C GLU A 57 -14.08 -13.25 -4.04
N LEU A 58 -13.16 -14.17 -4.34
CA LEU A 58 -11.73 -13.91 -4.30
C LEU A 58 -11.30 -12.86 -5.34
N LEU A 59 -11.88 -12.90 -6.55
CA LEU A 59 -11.64 -11.90 -7.57
C LEU A 59 -12.04 -10.49 -7.10
N ASN A 60 -13.20 -10.37 -6.46
CA ASN A 60 -13.66 -9.10 -5.90
C ASN A 60 -12.75 -8.61 -4.78
N THR A 61 -12.25 -9.51 -3.92
CA THR A 61 -11.27 -9.16 -2.88
C THR A 61 -10.00 -8.57 -3.50
N VAL A 62 -9.39 -9.26 -4.47
CA VAL A 62 -8.17 -8.78 -5.14
C VAL A 62 -8.38 -7.41 -5.79
N ARG A 63 -9.50 -7.24 -6.52
CA ARG A 63 -9.86 -5.96 -7.14
C ARG A 63 -10.12 -4.86 -6.11
N SER A 64 -10.70 -5.18 -4.96
CA SER A 64 -10.96 -4.18 -3.92
C SER A 64 -9.67 -3.61 -3.32
N ILE A 65 -8.61 -4.43 -3.24
CA ILE A 65 -7.30 -4.00 -2.70
C ILE A 65 -6.60 -3.05 -3.67
N SER A 66 -6.61 -3.36 -4.96
CA SER A 66 -5.96 -2.51 -5.98
C SER A 66 -6.70 -1.19 -6.25
N ASN A 67 -7.98 -1.09 -5.89
CA ASN A 67 -8.78 0.12 -6.01
C ASN A 67 -8.99 0.84 -4.66
N LEU A 68 -8.21 0.50 -3.63
CA LEU A 68 -8.46 0.96 -2.27
C LEU A 68 -8.12 2.45 -2.08
N ALA A 69 -7.03 2.92 -2.69
CA ALA A 69 -6.57 4.30 -2.68
C ALA A 69 -5.58 4.54 -3.83
N GLU A 70 -5.26 5.80 -4.11
CA GLU A 70 -4.13 6.15 -4.98
C GLU A 70 -2.82 5.99 -4.20
N VAL A 71 -2.09 4.91 -4.47
CA VAL A 71 -0.86 4.55 -3.75
C VAL A 71 0.37 4.97 -4.54
N TYR A 72 1.20 5.80 -3.91
CA TYR A 72 2.48 6.28 -4.42
C TYR A 72 3.64 5.66 -3.66
N TYR A 73 4.81 5.60 -4.30
CA TYR A 73 6.00 4.99 -3.72
C TYR A 73 7.20 5.91 -3.87
N ILE A 74 7.89 6.13 -2.75
CA ILE A 74 9.21 6.75 -2.75
C ILE A 74 10.18 5.85 -1.99
N ARG A 75 11.36 5.65 -2.56
CA ARG A 75 12.39 4.82 -1.94
C ARG A 75 13.30 5.63 -1.03
N GLN A 76 13.37 5.25 0.24
CA GLN A 76 14.41 5.70 1.15
C GLN A 76 15.73 5.02 0.74
N LYS A 77 16.70 5.81 0.26
CA LYS A 77 17.96 5.29 -0.30
C LYS A 77 18.85 4.64 0.75
N GLU A 78 18.90 5.24 1.94
CA GLU A 78 19.71 4.82 3.09
C GLU A 78 18.83 4.85 4.34
N PRO A 79 18.89 3.84 5.24
CA PRO A 79 18.02 3.76 6.41
C PRO A 79 18.47 4.75 7.51
N LYS A 80 18.17 6.04 7.32
CA LYS A 80 18.54 7.13 8.25
C LYS A 80 17.46 7.43 9.30
N GLY A 81 16.52 6.51 9.48
CA GLY A 81 15.43 6.61 10.45
C GLY A 81 14.19 7.33 9.92
N LEU A 82 13.19 7.48 10.81
CA LEU A 82 11.86 7.99 10.48
C LEU A 82 11.87 9.45 10.00
N GLY A 83 12.67 10.32 10.62
CA GLY A 83 12.74 11.72 10.21
C GLY A 83 13.21 11.89 8.75
N ASP A 84 14.18 11.08 8.32
CA ASP A 84 14.64 11.05 6.93
C ASP A 84 13.58 10.45 5.99
N ALA A 85 12.83 9.43 6.45
CA ALA A 85 11.72 8.87 5.69
C ALA A 85 10.61 9.92 5.46
N ILE A 86 10.23 10.67 6.49
CA ILE A 86 9.27 11.78 6.38
C ILE A 86 9.83 12.87 5.45
N LEU A 87 11.12 13.19 5.54
CA LEU A 87 11.74 14.18 4.64
C LEU A 87 11.69 13.75 3.17
N CYS A 88 11.77 12.45 2.88
CA CYS A 88 11.62 11.92 1.52
C CYS A 88 10.22 12.21 0.93
N ALA A 89 9.19 12.41 1.76
CA ALA A 89 7.84 12.76 1.34
C ALA A 89 7.65 14.25 1.02
N LYS A 90 8.64 15.10 1.27
CA LYS A 90 8.52 16.57 1.21
C LYS A 90 7.89 17.09 -0.10
N THR A 91 8.34 16.59 -1.24
CA THR A 91 7.84 17.05 -2.55
C THR A 91 6.43 16.56 -2.84
N PHE A 92 6.07 15.39 -2.31
CA PHE A 92 4.73 14.82 -2.46
C PHE A 92 3.70 15.59 -1.64
N VAL A 93 4.02 15.83 -0.36
CA VAL A 93 3.11 16.53 0.59
C VAL A 93 3.02 18.04 0.31
N GLY A 94 4.10 18.67 -0.15
CA GLY A 94 4.12 20.11 -0.36
C GLY A 94 3.98 20.89 0.96
N ASN A 95 2.93 21.70 1.07
CA ASN A 95 2.63 22.54 2.24
C ASN A 95 1.25 22.23 2.86
N GLU A 96 0.83 20.98 2.77
CA GLU A 96 -0.43 20.50 3.34
C GLU A 96 -0.20 19.70 4.64
N PRO A 97 -1.16 19.73 5.58
CA PRO A 97 -1.12 18.82 6.72
C PRO A 97 -1.25 17.37 6.24
N PHE A 98 -0.52 16.46 6.88
CA PHE A 98 -0.51 15.05 6.51
C PHE A 98 -0.47 14.15 7.75
N ALA A 99 -0.97 12.93 7.60
CA ALA A 99 -0.86 11.89 8.62
C ALA A 99 0.43 11.08 8.42
N VAL A 100 0.99 10.58 9.52
CA VAL A 100 2.09 9.59 9.50
C VAL A 100 1.59 8.34 10.19
N MET A 101 1.54 7.24 9.43
CA MET A 101 1.15 5.92 9.93
C MET A 101 2.36 4.98 9.81
N LEU A 102 2.70 4.29 10.89
CA LEU A 102 3.83 3.38 10.93
C LEU A 102 3.33 1.95 10.67
N GLY A 103 3.97 1.29 9.71
CA GLY A 103 3.57 -0.03 9.18
C GLY A 103 4.36 -1.22 9.71
N ASP A 104 5.08 -1.02 10.80
CA ASP A 104 5.71 -2.06 11.60
C ASP A 104 4.71 -2.97 12.31
#